data_AF-A0A1F8WXI3-F1
#
_entry.id   AF-A0A1F8WXI3-F1
#
_cell.length_a   1.000
_cell.length_b   1.000
_cell.length_c   1.000
_cell.angle_alpha   90.00
_cell.angle_beta   90.00
_cell.angle_gamma   90.00
#
_symmetry.space_group_name_H-M   'P 1'
#
loop_
_entity.id
_entity.type
_entity.pdbx_description
1 polymer ?
#
loop_
_entity_poly.entity_id
_entity_poly.type
_entity_poly.pdbx_seq_one_letter_code
_entity_poly.pdbx_strand_id
1 'polypeptide(L)' 'MIKKITSYQEDLIEALKDPRDAAAYFNAAIEDGDKEVLLLAMRNMAQAHGELPTRSRRIPIAFT' A
#
# COMPACT_ATOMS: atom_id res chain seq x y z
N MET A 1 9.30 -14.22 7.28
CA MET A 1 8.07 -14.07 8.09
C MET A 1 6.96 -13.65 7.13
N ILE A 2 6.01 -14.52 6.85
CA ILE A 2 4.84 -14.19 6.00
C ILE A 2 3.93 -13.26 6.80
N LYS A 3 3.89 -11.97 6.44
CA LYS A 3 2.95 -11.01 7.02
C LYS A 3 1.55 -11.42 6.57
N LYS A 4 0.75 -11.93 7.51
CA LYS A 4 -0.65 -12.27 7.26
C LYS A 4 -1.41 -10.95 7.14
N ILE A 5 -1.70 -10.54 5.90
CA ILE A 5 -2.54 -9.38 5.64
C ILE A 5 -3.96 -9.79 6.07
N THR A 6 -4.57 -9.00 6.94
CA THR A 6 -5.96 -9.20 7.36
C THR A 6 -6.88 -8.52 6.34
N SER A 7 -8.14 -8.96 6.22
CA SER A 7 -9.12 -8.30 5.32
C SER A 7 -9.12 -6.78 5.50
N TYR A 8 -9.13 -6.32 6.76
CA TYR A 8 -9.04 -4.89 7.09
C TYR A 8 -7.83 -4.19 6.45
N GLN A 9 -6.67 -4.85 6.43
CA GLN A 9 -5.48 -4.26 5.84
C GLN A 9 -5.52 -4.30 4.30
N GLU A 10 -6.18 -5.28 3.68
CA GLU A 10 -6.42 -5.25 2.22
C GLU A 10 -7.37 -4.10 1.84
N ASP A 11 -8.48 -3.97 2.57
CA ASP A 11 -9.46 -2.89 2.38
C ASP A 11 -8.82 -1.50 2.57
N LEU A 12 -8.00 -1.35 3.62
CA LEU A 12 -7.26 -0.12 3.86
C LEU A 12 -6.32 0.21 2.70
N ILE A 13 -5.56 -0.77 2.22
CA ILE A 13 -4.60 -0.56 1.13
C ILE A 13 -5.31 -0.22 -0.17
N GLU A 14 -6.48 -0.81 -0.43
CA GLU A 14 -7.31 -0.46 -1.59
C GLU A 14 -7.81 0.99 -1.50
N ALA A 15 -8.32 1.42 -0.32
CA ALA A 15 -8.77 2.79 -0.09
C ALA A 15 -7.63 3.80 -0.28
N LEU A 16 -6.42 3.49 0.19
CA LEU A 16 -5.25 4.35 0.09
C LEU A 16 -4.70 4.49 -1.34
N LYS A 17 -5.26 3.79 -2.34
CA LYS A 17 -4.94 4.05 -3.76
C LYS A 17 -5.50 5.40 -4.24
N ASP A 18 -6.61 5.88 -3.66
CA ASP A 18 -7.11 7.22 -3.93
C ASP A 18 -6.23 8.24 -3.18
N PRO A 19 -5.66 9.24 -3.89
CA PRO A 19 -4.75 10.19 -3.27
C PRO A 19 -5.41 11.09 -2.22
N ARG A 20 -6.75 11.28 -2.28
CA ARG A 20 -7.49 12.07 -1.29
C ARG A 20 -7.66 11.28 0.01
N ASP A 21 -8.02 10.01 -0.10
CA ASP A 21 -8.11 9.11 1.05
C ASP A 21 -6.73 8.92 1.71
N ALA A 22 -5.68 8.76 0.91
CA ALA A 22 -4.30 8.71 1.40
C ALA A 22 -3.89 10.00 2.14
N ALA A 23 -4.21 11.16 1.60
CA ALA A 23 -3.91 12.45 2.23
C ALA A 23 -4.69 12.63 3.55
N ALA A 24 -5.98 12.28 3.59
CA ALA A 24 -6.79 12.34 4.80
C ALA A 24 -6.23 11.42 5.90
N TYR A 25 -5.87 10.19 5.53
CA TYR A 25 -5.26 9.23 6.45
C TYR A 25 -3.90 9.69 6.98
N PHE A 26 -3.05 10.26 6.12
CA PHE A 26 -1.75 10.79 6.53
C PHE A 26 -1.87 12.03 7.41
N ASN A 27 -2.79 12.94 7.11
CA ASN A 27 -3.04 14.12 7.93
C ASN A 27 -3.51 13.73 9.34
N ALA A 28 -4.43 12.76 9.45
CA ALA A 28 -4.86 12.25 10.75
C ALA A 28 -3.68 11.70 11.57
N ALA A 29 -2.73 11.01 10.92
CA ALA A 29 -1.52 10.53 11.57
C ALA A 29 -0.55 11.65 12.00
N ILE A 30 -0.52 12.78 11.29
CA ILE A 30 0.24 13.97 11.69
C ILE A 30 -0.43 14.65 12.91
N GLU A 31 -1.76 14.77 12.89
CA GLU A 31 -2.54 15.41 13.96
C GLU A 31 -2.45 14.67 15.29
N ASP A 32 -2.34 13.33 15.25
CA ASP A 32 -2.14 12.49 16.44
C ASP A 32 -0.79 12.78 17.13
N GLY A 33 0.20 13.29 16.40
CA GLY A 33 1.53 13.64 16.91
C GLY A 33 2.40 12.43 17.29
N ASP A 34 1.89 11.21 17.13
CA ASP A 34 2.61 9.98 17.39
C ASP A 34 3.47 9.55 16.19
N LYS A 35 4.77 9.41 16.45
CA LYS A 35 5.75 9.07 15.42
C LYS A 35 5.56 7.65 14.87
N GLU A 36 5.14 6.70 15.70
CA GLU A 36 4.91 5.33 15.26
C GLU A 36 3.69 5.24 14.35
N VAL A 37 2.62 5.97 14.68
CA VAL A 37 1.41 6.10 13.85
C VAL A 37 1.75 6.73 12.50
N LEU A 38 2.53 7.80 12.49
CA LEU A 38 2.99 8.44 11.25
C LEU A 38 3.80 7.49 10.36
N LEU A 39 4.75 6.76 10.93
CA LEU A 39 5.58 5.79 10.20
C LEU A 39 4.74 4.61 9.70
N LEU A 40 3.74 4.17 10.46
CA LEU A 40 2.80 3.15 10.01
C LEU A 40 1.98 3.65 8.82
N ALA A 41 1.49 4.89 8.88
CA ALA A 41 0.71 5.48 7.79
C ALA A 41 1.53 5.56 6.49
N MET A 42 2.80 6.00 6.59
CA MET A 42 3.71 6.03 5.44
C MET A 42 3.96 4.64 4.84
N ARG A 43 4.08 3.59 5.66
CA ARG A 43 4.23 2.21 5.17
C ARG A 43 2.98 1.75 4.42
N ASN A 44 1.80 2.07 4.93
CA ASN A 44 0.54 1.71 4.29
C ASN A 44 0.38 2.41 2.93
N MET A 45 0.68 3.72 2.86
CA MET A 45 0.69 4.45 1.58
C MET A 45 1.72 3.90 0.60
N ALA A 46 2.94 3.61 1.07
CA ALA A 46 3.98 3.02 0.24
C ALA A 46 3.58 1.63 -0.28
N GLN A 47 2.80 0.86 0.47
CA GLN A 47 2.28 -0.42 0.02
C GLN A 47 1.13 -0.23 -1.00
N ALA A 48 0.22 0.73 -0.79
CA ALA A 48 -0.87 1.03 -1.72
C ALA A 48 -0.38 1.52 -3.09
N HIS A 49 0.70 2.31 -3.12
CA HIS A 49 1.28 2.83 -4.36
C HIS A 49 2.49 2.03 -4.88
N GLY A 50 3.06 1.13 -4.07
CA GLY A 50 4.30 0.42 -4.35
C GLY A 50 4.12 -0.95 -5.02
N GLU A 51 2.88 -1.44 -5.16
CA GLU A 51 2.62 -2.61 -5.99
C GLU A 51 2.74 -2.24 -7.47
N LEU A 52 3.93 -2.50 -8.03
CA LEU A 52 4.12 -2.62 -9.47
C LEU A 52 3.01 -3.50 -10.04
N PRO A 53 2.38 -3.15 -11.19
CA PRO A 53 1.42 -4.03 -11.82
C PRO A 53 2.11 -5.37 -12.04
N THR A 54 1.55 -6.43 -11.46
CA THR A 54 1.97 -7.80 -11.70
C THR A 54 1.86 -8.06 -13.20
N ARG A 55 2.98 -7.87 -13.92
CA ARG A 55 3.12 -8.27 -15.31
C ARG A 55 3.23 -9.78 -15.35
N SER A 56 2.11 -10.45 -15.10
CA SER A 56 1.90 -11.83 -15.48
C SER A 56 1.73 -11.88 -16.99
N ARG A 57 2.85 -11.83 -17.71
CA ARG A 57 2.92 -12.33 -19.07
C ARG A 57 4.31 -12.90 -19.27
N ARG A 58 4.46 -14.19 -18.97
CA ARG A 58 5.53 -15.00 -19.56
C ARG A 58 5.34 -14.89 -21.06
N ILE A 59 6.13 -14.06 -21.71
CA ILE A 59 6.33 -14.15 -23.15
C ILE A 59 7.14 -15.44 -23.38
N PRO A 60 6.58 -16.48 -24.00
CA PRO A 60 7.41 -17.60 -24.41
C PRO A 60 8.33 -17.08 -25.51
N ILE A 61 9.62 -16.94 -25.19
CA ILE A 61 10.65 -16.82 -26.21
C ILE A 61 10.73 -18.18 -26.91
N ALA A 62 9.98 -18.32 -28.01
CA ALA A 62 10.21 -19.39 -28.97
C ALA A 62 11.54 -19.08 -29.67
N PHE A 63 12.60 -19.75 -29.23
CA PHE A 63 13.86 -19.77 -29.96
C PHE A 63 13.70 -20.85 -31.04
N THR A 64 13.57 -20.41 -32.29
CA THR A 64 13.77 -21.26 -33.47
C THR A 64 15.21 -21.15 -33.94
#